data_AF-A0A6L3IJA5-F1
#
_entry.id   AF-A0A6L3IJA5-F1
#
_cell.length_a   1.000
_cell.length_b   1.000
_cell.length_c   1.000
_cell.angle_alpha   90.00
_cell.angle_beta   90.00
_cell.angle_gamma   90.00
#
_symmetry.space_group_name_H-M   'P 1'
#
loop_
_entity.id
_entity.type
_entity.pdbx_description
1 polymer ?
#
loop_
_entity_poly.entity_id
_entity_poly.type
_entity_poly.pdbx_seq_one_letter_code
_entity_poly.pdbx_strand_id
1 'polypeptide(L)'
;DETLAALSNGSVVFYPINISKNCWNRTAPTKGTNGWYYNTAGGVCDAASGIASIELDATKKELVLNVLETASVGTIMSINVGFAINNGADFDDYIRFSFDVTVTDPSKIVISGTLAAGDYAGFSINFADYADAIEPCIGLSVDEFSKQVKNSGDARGDSSITPTIAMYPVKEDGTWDETSEYTANGLGYWFDGKSNVSSYGDNCVYFIESGEGSVFVGRYVNIASGTTIKAHFVYAMIEDHSRYVEFIVSGTME
;
A
#
# COMPACT_ATOMS: atom_id res chain seq x y z
N ASP A 1 19.71 11.38 28.16
CA ASP A 1 20.68 12.48 28.36
C ASP A 1 22.08 11.97 28.63
N GLU A 2 22.27 11.10 29.62
CA GLU A 2 23.57 10.49 29.92
C GLU A 2 24.21 9.77 28.71
N THR A 3 23.43 8.96 27.97
CA THR A 3 23.92 8.27 26.77
C THR A 3 24.46 9.24 25.69
N LEU A 4 23.82 10.39 25.49
CA LEU A 4 24.24 11.37 24.48
C LEU A 4 25.47 12.17 24.94
N ALA A 5 25.58 12.46 26.24
CA ALA A 5 26.79 13.03 26.82
C ALA A 5 27.98 12.04 26.70
N ALA A 6 27.74 10.76 26.97
CA ALA A 6 28.71 9.67 26.81
C ALA A 6 29.13 9.45 25.36
N LEU A 7 28.20 9.60 24.40
CA LEU A 7 28.52 9.58 22.99
C LEU A 7 29.44 10.75 22.61
N SER A 8 29.12 11.95 23.11
CA SER A 8 29.90 13.18 22.81
C SER A 8 31.32 13.14 23.37
N ASN A 9 31.52 12.49 24.52
CA ASN A 9 32.84 12.32 25.14
C ASN A 9 33.58 11.04 24.69
N GLY A 10 32.94 10.22 23.84
CA GLY A 10 33.54 9.01 23.24
C GLY A 10 33.56 7.76 24.13
N SER A 11 32.98 7.81 25.34
CA SER A 11 32.85 6.63 26.22
C SER A 11 31.75 5.66 25.76
N VAL A 12 30.82 6.12 24.91
CA VAL A 12 29.83 5.32 24.21
C VAL A 12 29.98 5.54 22.71
N VAL A 13 29.72 4.50 21.92
CA VAL A 13 29.66 4.57 20.45
C VAL A 13 28.25 4.24 19.96
N PHE A 14 27.90 4.75 18.79
CA PHE A 14 26.67 4.43 18.08
C PHE A 14 27.03 3.86 16.70
N TYR A 15 26.57 2.65 16.41
CA TYR A 15 26.88 1.96 15.15
C TYR A 15 25.72 1.08 14.65
N PRO A 16 25.66 0.79 13.35
CA PRO A 16 24.86 -0.30 12.82
C PRO A 16 25.37 -1.66 13.28
N ILE A 17 24.47 -2.64 13.29
CA ILE A 17 24.78 -4.03 13.61
C ILE A 17 24.45 -4.87 12.37
N ASN A 18 25.45 -5.58 11.87
CA ASN A 18 25.27 -6.54 10.80
C ASN A 18 24.63 -7.82 11.37
N ILE A 19 23.36 -8.05 11.03
CA ILE A 19 22.58 -9.16 11.57
C ILE A 19 23.09 -10.51 11.05
N SER A 20 23.45 -10.59 9.77
CA SER A 20 23.88 -11.86 9.15
C SER A 20 25.22 -12.35 9.69
N LYS A 21 26.11 -11.42 10.07
CA LYS A 21 27.40 -11.73 10.71
C LYS A 21 27.34 -11.65 12.24
N ASN A 22 26.22 -11.18 12.80
CA ASN A 22 26.03 -10.87 14.21
C ASN A 22 27.19 -10.06 14.81
N CYS A 23 27.62 -8.99 14.13
CA CYS A 23 28.72 -8.14 14.58
C CYS A 23 28.45 -6.66 14.30
N TRP A 24 29.13 -5.79 15.05
CA TRP A 24 29.04 -4.35 14.86
C TRP A 24 29.66 -3.92 13.51
N ASN A 25 28.92 -3.10 12.77
CA ASN A 25 29.41 -2.51 11.54
C ASN A 25 30.00 -1.12 11.85
N ARG A 26 31.33 -1.05 11.93
CA ARG A 26 32.08 0.17 12.26
C ARG A 26 32.32 1.09 11.06
N THR A 27 31.55 0.92 9.97
CA THR A 27 31.64 1.78 8.79
C THR A 27 31.30 3.21 9.18
N ALA A 28 32.06 4.18 8.67
CA ALA A 28 31.79 5.60 8.92
C ALA A 28 30.36 5.98 8.47
N PRO A 29 29.72 6.97 9.11
CA PRO A 29 28.40 7.44 8.72
C PRO A 29 28.32 7.76 7.21
N THR A 30 27.29 7.24 6.56
CA THR A 30 27.00 7.52 5.14
C THR A 30 25.83 8.48 4.95
N LYS A 31 25.11 8.81 6.03
CA LYS A 31 24.06 9.83 6.08
C LYS A 31 24.32 10.82 7.22
N GLY A 32 24.42 12.10 6.88
CA GLY A 32 24.66 13.15 7.86
C GLY A 32 25.90 12.89 8.71
N THR A 33 25.84 13.23 10.00
CA THR A 33 26.96 13.04 10.93
C THR A 33 26.87 11.73 11.72
N ASN A 34 25.66 11.20 11.93
CA ASN A 34 25.41 10.03 12.80
C ASN A 34 24.37 9.07 12.20
N GLY A 35 24.47 8.79 10.90
CA GLY A 35 23.50 7.94 10.20
C GLY A 35 24.09 7.15 9.04
N TRP A 36 23.29 6.20 8.54
CA TRP A 36 23.66 5.32 7.45
C TRP A 36 22.49 5.09 6.49
N TYR A 37 22.81 4.98 5.20
CA TYR A 37 21.92 4.43 4.18
C TYR A 37 22.03 2.91 4.13
N TYR A 38 20.93 2.25 3.76
CA TYR A 38 20.84 0.79 3.63
C TYR A 38 20.31 0.41 2.25
N ASN A 39 20.89 -0.63 1.66
CA ASN A 39 20.45 -1.22 0.40
C ASN A 39 19.39 -2.32 0.63
N THR A 40 18.87 -2.90 -0.45
CA THR A 40 17.84 -3.95 -0.43
C THR A 40 18.22 -5.20 0.38
N ALA A 41 19.51 -5.47 0.59
CA ALA A 41 19.98 -6.58 1.40
C ALA A 41 20.14 -6.23 2.90
N GLY A 42 19.75 -5.02 3.32
CA GLY A 42 19.96 -4.53 4.68
C GLY A 42 21.41 -4.19 5.01
N GLY A 43 22.27 -4.06 4.00
CA GLY A 43 23.67 -3.67 4.15
C GLY A 43 23.84 -2.16 4.08
N VAL A 44 24.75 -1.63 4.91
CA VAL A 44 25.15 -0.20 4.85
C VAL A 44 25.73 0.12 3.47
N CYS A 45 25.28 1.21 2.87
CA CYS A 45 25.69 1.67 1.54
C CYS A 45 25.79 3.21 1.48
N ASP A 46 26.12 3.75 0.30
CA ASP A 46 26.05 5.18 0.00
C ASP A 46 24.61 5.63 -0.33
N ALA A 47 24.42 6.94 -0.45
CA ALA A 47 23.11 7.52 -0.75
C ALA A 47 22.54 7.07 -2.11
N ALA A 48 23.39 6.86 -3.11
CA ALA A 48 22.96 6.50 -4.46
C ALA A 48 22.39 5.07 -4.53
N SER A 49 22.87 4.18 -3.66
CA SER A 49 22.45 2.78 -3.57
C SER A 49 21.45 2.52 -2.44
N GLY A 50 21.02 3.58 -1.74
CA GLY A 50 20.16 3.50 -0.57
C GLY A 50 18.68 3.38 -0.94
N ILE A 51 17.96 2.56 -0.18
CA ILE A 51 16.48 2.48 -0.20
C ILE A 51 15.85 2.84 1.15
N ALA A 52 16.64 2.86 2.22
CA ALA A 52 16.23 3.30 3.54
C ALA A 52 17.42 3.95 4.24
N SER A 53 17.14 4.67 5.32
CA SER A 53 18.18 5.25 6.16
C SER A 53 17.75 5.33 7.60
N ILE A 54 18.74 5.33 8.50
CA ILE A 54 18.54 5.65 9.90
C ILE A 54 19.60 6.66 10.34
N GLU A 55 19.18 7.65 11.13
CA GLU A 55 20.09 8.62 11.73
C GLU A 55 19.69 8.93 13.17
N LEU A 56 20.70 9.22 14.00
CA LEU A 56 20.48 9.73 15.35
C LEU A 56 20.40 11.26 15.31
N ASP A 57 19.21 11.80 15.56
CA ASP A 57 19.03 13.22 15.89
C ASP A 57 19.32 13.40 17.38
N ALA A 58 20.57 13.75 17.70
CA ALA A 58 21.00 13.96 19.09
C ALA A 58 20.34 15.20 19.75
N THR A 59 19.82 16.14 18.97
CA THR A 59 19.18 17.35 19.50
C THR A 59 17.77 17.04 19.98
N LYS A 60 17.00 16.34 19.14
CA LYS A 60 15.64 15.88 19.47
C LYS A 60 15.62 14.59 20.29
N LYS A 61 16.74 13.87 20.33
CA LYS A 61 16.92 12.58 21.02
C LYS A 61 16.10 11.47 20.36
N GLU A 62 16.09 11.46 19.03
CA GLU A 62 15.28 10.57 18.20
C GLU A 62 16.16 9.70 17.29
N LEU A 63 15.71 8.46 17.04
CA LEU A 63 16.19 7.67 15.91
C LEU A 63 15.21 7.89 14.76
N VAL A 64 15.69 8.54 13.70
CA VAL A 64 14.86 8.90 12.54
C VAL A 64 15.10 7.86 11.46
N LEU A 65 14.11 7.00 11.24
CA LEU A 65 14.11 6.02 10.16
C LEU A 65 13.30 6.58 8.98
N ASN A 66 13.91 6.58 7.79
CA ASN A 66 13.28 7.03 6.55
C ASN A 66 13.37 5.94 5.49
N VAL A 67 12.25 5.59 4.87
CA VAL A 67 12.21 4.81 3.62
C VAL A 67 12.31 5.80 2.46
N LEU A 68 13.18 5.52 1.49
CA LEU A 68 13.40 6.37 0.33
C LEU A 68 12.47 5.96 -0.82
N GLU A 69 12.14 6.90 -1.71
CA GLU A 69 11.29 6.64 -2.89
C GLU A 69 11.87 5.58 -3.84
N THR A 70 13.18 5.33 -3.78
CA THR A 70 13.88 4.27 -4.52
C THR A 70 13.56 2.86 -4.00
N ALA A 71 12.93 2.73 -2.83
CA ALA A 71 12.58 1.44 -2.26
C ALA A 71 11.45 0.79 -3.05
N SER A 72 11.69 -0.41 -3.57
CA SER A 72 10.67 -1.15 -4.31
C SER A 72 9.60 -1.70 -3.36
N VAL A 73 8.34 -1.66 -3.79
CA VAL A 73 7.22 -2.36 -3.14
C VAL A 73 7.57 -3.83 -2.89
N GLY A 74 7.14 -4.35 -1.75
CA GLY A 74 7.41 -5.71 -1.29
C GLY A 74 8.80 -5.88 -0.66
N THR A 75 9.62 -4.83 -0.59
CA THR A 75 10.89 -4.90 0.14
C THR A 75 10.62 -5.09 1.62
N ILE A 76 11.25 -6.12 2.19
CA ILE A 76 11.28 -6.38 3.63
C ILE A 76 12.73 -6.32 4.06
N MET A 77 13.03 -5.54 5.10
CA MET A 77 14.38 -5.43 5.64
C MET A 77 14.36 -5.21 7.14
N SER A 78 15.42 -5.66 7.81
CA SER A 78 15.63 -5.38 9.23
C SER A 78 16.85 -4.50 9.39
N ILE A 79 16.69 -3.35 10.04
CA ILE A 79 17.75 -2.38 10.31
C ILE A 79 18.04 -2.43 11.80
N ASN A 80 19.30 -2.70 12.15
CA ASN A 80 19.72 -2.79 13.53
C ASN A 80 20.81 -1.76 13.81
N VAL A 81 20.61 -0.96 14.85
CA VAL A 81 21.58 0.01 15.36
C VAL A 81 21.64 -0.10 16.87
N GLY A 82 22.71 0.39 17.49
CA GLY A 82 22.81 0.33 18.93
C GLY A 82 23.83 1.29 19.51
N PHE A 83 23.73 1.48 20.81
CA PHE A 83 24.74 2.16 21.61
C PHE A 83 25.50 1.12 22.42
N ALA A 84 26.82 1.25 22.48
CA ALA A 84 27.67 0.36 23.25
C ALA A 84 28.74 1.12 24.01
N ILE A 85 29.20 0.54 25.13
CA ILE A 85 30.35 1.07 25.87
C ILE A 85 31.60 0.93 25.01
N ASN A 86 32.33 2.03 24.83
CA ASN A 86 33.58 2.07 24.08
C ASN A 86 34.75 1.62 24.96
N ASN A 87 34.83 0.32 25.22
CA ASN A 87 35.89 -0.31 26.01
C ASN A 87 37.04 -0.87 25.14
N GLY A 88 37.03 -0.60 23.83
CA GLY A 88 38.00 -1.14 22.87
C GLY A 88 37.82 -2.63 22.53
N ALA A 89 36.77 -3.28 23.01
CA ALA A 89 36.46 -4.70 22.75
C ALA A 89 35.39 -4.86 21.65
N ASP A 90 34.67 -5.98 21.67
CA ASP A 90 33.64 -6.34 20.67
C ASP A 90 32.28 -5.68 20.93
N PHE A 91 32.22 -4.68 21.83
CA PHE A 91 31.02 -3.93 22.20
C PHE A 91 29.90 -4.85 22.75
N ASP A 92 30.25 -5.70 23.72
CA ASP A 92 29.34 -6.69 24.33
C ASP A 92 28.34 -6.08 25.34
N ASP A 93 28.65 -4.91 25.90
CA ASP A 93 27.73 -4.13 26.75
C ASP A 93 27.03 -3.08 25.89
N TYR A 94 25.79 -3.38 25.49
CA TYR A 94 25.04 -2.54 24.56
C TYR A 94 23.53 -2.60 24.73
N ILE A 95 22.89 -1.60 24.14
CA ILE A 95 21.48 -1.61 23.78
C ILE A 95 21.34 -1.64 22.26
N ARG A 96 20.46 -2.52 21.76
CA ARG A 96 20.15 -2.67 20.34
C ARG A 96 18.71 -2.24 20.08
N PHE A 97 18.53 -1.47 19.02
CA PHE A 97 17.25 -1.16 18.42
C PHE A 97 17.14 -1.93 17.12
N SER A 98 16.07 -2.70 16.99
CA SER A 98 15.76 -3.50 15.79
C SER A 98 14.50 -2.92 15.17
N PHE A 99 14.60 -2.51 13.91
CA PHE A 99 13.51 -1.98 13.12
C PHE A 99 13.22 -2.93 11.98
N ASP A 100 12.00 -3.48 11.94
CA ASP A 100 11.53 -4.25 10.82
C ASP A 100 10.72 -3.34 9.88
N VAL A 101 11.19 -3.22 8.65
CA VAL A 101 10.65 -2.31 7.64
C VAL A 101 10.05 -3.14 6.52
N THR A 102 8.79 -2.87 6.20
CA THR A 102 8.11 -3.42 5.03
C THR A 102 7.64 -2.26 4.16
N VAL A 103 8.05 -2.27 2.89
CA VAL A 103 7.61 -1.30 1.89
C VAL A 103 6.36 -1.87 1.24
N THR A 104 5.20 -1.36 1.63
CA THR A 104 3.93 -1.70 1.02
C THR A 104 3.61 -0.75 -0.13
N ASP A 105 2.78 -1.19 -1.07
CA ASP A 105 2.17 -0.30 -2.05
C ASP A 105 0.86 0.22 -1.44
N PRO A 106 0.82 1.46 -0.91
CA PRO A 106 -0.39 1.99 -0.30
C PRO A 106 -1.52 2.12 -1.31
N SER A 107 -1.22 2.15 -2.61
CA SER A 107 -2.25 2.16 -3.65
C SER A 107 -2.98 0.83 -3.75
N LYS A 108 -2.49 -0.28 -3.18
CA LYS A 108 -3.10 -1.60 -3.32
C LYS A 108 -3.82 -2.05 -2.06
N ILE A 109 -5.13 -2.19 -2.18
CA ILE A 109 -6.04 -2.68 -1.15
C ILE A 109 -6.41 -4.12 -1.50
N VAL A 110 -5.97 -5.08 -0.66
CA VAL A 110 -6.27 -6.51 -0.84
C VAL A 110 -7.37 -6.94 0.11
N ILE A 111 -8.43 -7.52 -0.44
CA ILE A 111 -9.64 -7.90 0.30
C ILE A 111 -9.98 -9.34 0.00
N SER A 112 -10.38 -10.09 1.03
CA SER A 112 -10.95 -11.42 0.89
C SER A 112 -12.33 -11.45 1.54
N GLY A 113 -13.32 -11.99 0.83
CA GLY A 113 -14.68 -12.09 1.35
C GLY A 113 -15.42 -13.33 0.90
N THR A 114 -16.54 -13.59 1.57
CA THR A 114 -17.49 -14.63 1.20
C THR A 114 -18.74 -13.96 0.65
N LEU A 115 -19.20 -14.42 -0.52
CA LEU A 115 -20.45 -13.94 -1.11
C LEU A 115 -21.57 -14.89 -0.69
N ALA A 116 -22.52 -14.39 0.09
CA ALA A 116 -23.63 -15.18 0.61
C ALA A 116 -24.47 -15.84 -0.50
N ALA A 117 -25.21 -16.88 -0.13
CA ALA A 117 -26.19 -17.52 -1.01
C ALA A 117 -27.34 -16.56 -1.35
N GLY A 118 -27.76 -16.57 -2.62
CA GLY A 118 -28.90 -15.78 -3.11
C GLY A 118 -28.57 -14.94 -4.34
N ASP A 119 -29.57 -14.73 -5.17
CA ASP A 119 -29.44 -13.90 -6.37
C ASP A 119 -29.04 -12.47 -6.00
N TYR A 120 -27.97 -11.96 -6.63
CA TYR A 120 -27.40 -10.62 -6.38
C TYR A 120 -26.86 -10.38 -4.97
N ALA A 121 -26.72 -11.45 -4.16
CA ALA A 121 -26.07 -11.35 -2.86
C ALA A 121 -24.58 -11.00 -3.00
N GLY A 122 -24.02 -10.36 -1.98
CA GLY A 122 -22.65 -9.85 -2.03
C GLY A 122 -22.26 -9.18 -0.73
N PHE A 123 -21.16 -8.44 -0.77
CA PHE A 123 -20.71 -7.61 0.33
C PHE A 123 -20.31 -6.23 -0.16
N SER A 124 -20.36 -5.28 0.75
CA SER A 124 -19.94 -3.90 0.52
C SER A 124 -18.55 -3.69 1.12
N ILE A 125 -17.70 -3.01 0.38
CA ILE A 125 -16.39 -2.53 0.80
C ILE A 125 -16.55 -1.04 1.10
N ASN A 126 -16.49 -0.68 2.38
CA ASN A 126 -16.63 0.70 2.82
C ASN A 126 -15.32 1.46 2.59
N PHE A 127 -15.36 2.58 1.88
CA PHE A 127 -14.15 3.38 1.60
C PHE A 127 -13.53 3.93 2.87
N ALA A 128 -14.32 4.23 3.90
CA ALA A 128 -13.83 4.74 5.18
C ALA A 128 -12.85 3.78 5.87
N ASP A 129 -13.00 2.46 5.66
CA ASP A 129 -12.11 1.44 6.23
C ASP A 129 -10.70 1.47 5.58
N TYR A 130 -10.55 2.19 4.47
CA TYR A 130 -9.32 2.30 3.69
C TYR A 130 -8.86 3.75 3.49
N ALA A 131 -9.27 4.67 4.36
CA ALA A 131 -8.89 6.08 4.28
C ALA A 131 -7.36 6.28 4.23
N ASP A 132 -6.60 5.51 5.02
CA ASP A 132 -5.13 5.59 5.06
C ASP A 132 -4.44 5.25 3.72
N ALA A 133 -5.13 4.53 2.83
CA ALA A 133 -4.66 4.24 1.47
C ALA A 133 -5.23 5.25 0.47
N ILE A 134 -6.55 5.49 0.52
CA ILE A 134 -7.27 6.33 -0.44
C ILE A 134 -6.78 7.78 -0.36
N GLU A 135 -6.71 8.36 0.84
CA GLU A 135 -6.43 9.80 0.99
C GLU A 135 -5.05 10.21 0.46
N PRO A 136 -3.93 9.54 0.82
CA PRO A 136 -2.63 9.90 0.28
C PRO A 136 -2.47 9.57 -1.21
N CYS A 137 -3.07 8.48 -1.71
CA CYS A 137 -2.92 8.07 -3.11
C CYS A 137 -3.80 8.89 -4.07
N ILE A 138 -5.02 9.22 -3.66
CA ILE A 138 -5.92 10.05 -4.46
C ILE A 138 -5.68 11.53 -4.21
N GLY A 139 -5.22 11.94 -3.02
CA GLY A 139 -5.06 13.35 -2.66
C GLY A 139 -6.38 14.07 -2.40
N LEU A 140 -7.39 13.35 -1.91
CA LEU A 140 -8.70 13.85 -1.47
C LEU A 140 -9.03 13.20 -0.12
N SER A 141 -9.83 13.85 0.73
CA SER A 141 -10.40 13.14 1.87
C SER A 141 -11.31 12.00 1.41
N VAL A 142 -11.49 10.97 2.22
CA VAL A 142 -12.35 9.83 1.85
C VAL A 142 -13.82 10.25 1.59
N ASP A 143 -14.29 11.29 2.27
CA ASP A 143 -15.62 11.88 2.06
C ASP A 143 -15.72 12.58 0.69
N GLU A 144 -14.70 13.33 0.29
CA GLU A 144 -14.65 13.99 -1.02
C GLU A 144 -14.51 12.96 -2.15
N PHE A 145 -13.66 11.95 -1.96
CA PHE A 145 -13.52 10.82 -2.86
C PHE A 145 -14.86 10.12 -3.09
N SER A 146 -15.56 9.77 -2.00
CA SER A 146 -16.87 9.10 -2.05
C SER A 146 -17.91 9.89 -2.85
N LYS A 147 -17.96 11.22 -2.66
CA LYS A 147 -18.85 12.12 -3.42
C LYS A 147 -18.46 12.17 -4.89
N GLN A 148 -17.18 12.24 -5.20
CA GLN A 148 -16.70 12.29 -6.59
C GLN A 148 -16.94 10.98 -7.33
N VAL A 149 -16.78 9.83 -6.68
CA VAL A 149 -17.16 8.51 -7.22
C VAL A 149 -18.65 8.48 -7.56
N LYS A 150 -19.51 8.92 -6.62
CA LYS A 150 -20.97 8.98 -6.84
C LYS A 150 -21.34 9.92 -7.99
N ASN A 151 -20.82 11.15 -7.99
CA ASN A 151 -21.08 12.14 -9.04
C ASN A 151 -20.62 11.63 -10.42
N SER A 152 -19.45 11.01 -10.49
CA SER A 152 -18.94 10.46 -11.75
C SER A 152 -19.81 9.29 -12.25
N GLY A 153 -20.36 8.48 -11.35
CA GLY A 153 -21.36 7.46 -11.68
C GLY A 153 -22.67 8.06 -12.21
N ASP A 154 -23.15 9.14 -11.61
CA ASP A 154 -24.38 9.84 -12.01
C ASP A 154 -24.26 10.56 -13.36
N ALA A 155 -23.05 10.95 -13.76
CA ALA A 155 -22.79 11.60 -15.06
C ALA A 155 -23.25 10.77 -16.27
N ARG A 156 -23.45 9.45 -16.10
CA ARG A 156 -24.04 8.57 -17.12
C ARG A 156 -25.52 8.88 -17.40
N GLY A 157 -26.25 9.37 -16.40
CA GLY A 157 -27.65 9.76 -16.51
C GLY A 157 -27.87 11.27 -16.61
N ASP A 158 -26.84 12.07 -16.33
CA ASP A 158 -26.90 13.53 -16.31
C ASP A 158 -25.64 14.15 -16.95
N SER A 159 -25.78 14.60 -18.20
CA SER A 159 -24.71 15.23 -18.97
C SER A 159 -24.25 16.59 -18.43
N SER A 160 -24.92 17.15 -17.41
CA SER A 160 -24.47 18.39 -16.74
C SER A 160 -23.34 18.13 -15.73
N ILE A 161 -23.14 16.88 -15.32
CA ILE A 161 -22.09 16.49 -14.40
C ILE A 161 -20.82 16.17 -15.18
N THR A 162 -19.71 16.79 -14.80
CA THR A 162 -18.38 16.42 -15.32
C THR A 162 -17.79 15.36 -14.39
N PRO A 163 -17.52 14.12 -14.87
CA PRO A 163 -16.88 13.10 -14.06
C PRO A 163 -15.43 13.50 -13.77
N THR A 164 -14.97 13.20 -12.55
CA THR A 164 -13.59 13.50 -12.11
C THR A 164 -12.81 12.25 -11.75
N ILE A 165 -13.51 11.16 -11.44
CA ILE A 165 -12.96 9.86 -11.09
C ILE A 165 -13.57 8.81 -12.01
N ALA A 166 -12.74 7.89 -12.50
CA ALA A 166 -13.19 6.70 -13.21
C ALA A 166 -12.85 5.44 -12.43
N MET A 167 -13.63 4.39 -12.63
CA MET A 167 -13.28 3.04 -12.21
C MET A 167 -12.83 2.25 -13.42
N TYR A 168 -11.64 1.67 -13.39
CA TYR A 168 -11.12 0.84 -14.47
C TYR A 168 -10.95 -0.60 -14.00
N PRO A 169 -11.54 -1.59 -14.69
CA PRO A 169 -11.18 -2.99 -14.49
C PRO A 169 -9.71 -3.21 -14.83
N VAL A 170 -9.04 -4.06 -14.06
CA VAL A 170 -7.64 -4.41 -14.32
C VAL A 170 -7.56 -5.81 -14.88
N LYS A 171 -6.97 -5.94 -16.07
CA LYS A 171 -6.78 -7.21 -16.78
C LYS A 171 -5.73 -8.08 -16.09
N GLU A 172 -5.64 -9.34 -16.50
CA GLU A 172 -4.69 -10.30 -15.93
C GLU A 172 -3.22 -9.86 -16.05
N ASP A 173 -2.89 -9.12 -17.12
CA ASP A 173 -1.56 -8.55 -17.35
C ASP A 173 -1.28 -7.24 -16.59
N GLY A 174 -2.24 -6.78 -15.78
CA GLY A 174 -2.14 -5.54 -15.01
C GLY A 174 -2.54 -4.28 -15.79
N THR A 175 -2.94 -4.39 -17.05
CA THR A 175 -3.40 -3.24 -17.82
C THR A 175 -4.81 -2.82 -17.43
N TRP A 176 -5.05 -1.51 -17.36
CA TRP A 176 -6.37 -0.96 -17.07
C TRP A 176 -7.23 -1.01 -18.33
N ASP A 177 -8.47 -1.48 -18.20
CA ASP A 177 -9.46 -1.39 -19.26
C ASP A 177 -10.11 -0.01 -19.25
N GLU A 178 -9.47 0.93 -19.93
CA GLU A 178 -9.98 2.30 -20.12
C GLU A 178 -11.00 2.42 -21.26
N THR A 179 -11.28 1.31 -21.95
CA THR A 179 -12.08 1.31 -23.18
C THR A 179 -13.51 0.81 -23.00
N SER A 180 -13.73 -0.05 -22.02
CA SER A 180 -15.05 -0.60 -21.73
C SER A 180 -15.96 0.46 -21.09
N GLU A 181 -17.16 0.61 -21.65
CA GLU A 181 -18.22 1.40 -21.02
C GLU A 181 -18.72 0.71 -19.74
N TYR A 182 -19.18 1.49 -18.76
CA TYR A 182 -19.80 0.96 -17.55
C TYR A 182 -21.06 0.15 -17.90
N THR A 183 -21.10 -1.12 -17.48
CA THR A 183 -22.20 -2.05 -17.79
C THR A 183 -23.14 -2.31 -16.61
N ALA A 184 -22.78 -1.89 -15.39
CA ALA A 184 -23.60 -2.01 -14.17
C ALA A 184 -23.94 -0.62 -13.58
N ASN A 185 -24.55 -0.55 -12.40
CA ASN A 185 -24.92 0.73 -11.77
C ASN A 185 -23.69 1.52 -11.29
N GLY A 186 -23.84 2.86 -11.23
CA GLY A 186 -22.76 3.76 -10.84
C GLY A 186 -21.55 3.66 -11.79
N LEU A 187 -20.35 3.77 -11.21
CA LEU A 187 -19.11 3.33 -11.85
C LEU A 187 -19.01 1.81 -11.68
N GLY A 188 -19.71 1.06 -12.53
CA GLY A 188 -19.88 -0.37 -12.33
C GLY A 188 -19.80 -1.22 -13.59
N TYR A 189 -19.41 -2.48 -13.42
CA TYR A 189 -19.29 -3.46 -14.49
C TYR A 189 -19.86 -4.82 -14.07
N TRP A 190 -20.45 -5.50 -15.04
CA TRP A 190 -20.64 -6.94 -15.01
C TRP A 190 -19.39 -7.64 -15.51
N PHE A 191 -19.12 -8.82 -14.97
CA PHE A 191 -17.94 -9.61 -15.31
C PHE A 191 -18.30 -11.05 -15.65
N ASP A 192 -17.56 -11.61 -16.61
CA ASP A 192 -17.55 -13.05 -16.86
C ASP A 192 -16.75 -13.82 -15.80
N GLY A 193 -16.72 -15.16 -15.88
CA GLY A 193 -15.96 -16.01 -14.96
C GLY A 193 -14.43 -15.89 -15.08
N LYS A 194 -13.91 -15.05 -15.96
CA LYS A 194 -12.50 -14.76 -16.18
C LYS A 194 -12.14 -13.30 -15.88
N SER A 195 -13.07 -12.56 -15.26
CA SER A 195 -12.91 -11.14 -14.94
C SER A 195 -12.76 -10.22 -16.16
N ASN A 196 -13.26 -10.63 -17.33
CA ASN A 196 -13.46 -9.71 -18.44
C ASN A 196 -14.79 -8.98 -18.27
N VAL A 197 -14.84 -7.72 -18.68
CA VAL A 197 -16.08 -6.96 -18.71
C VAL A 197 -17.09 -7.65 -19.62
N SER A 198 -18.32 -7.79 -19.12
CA SER A 198 -19.48 -8.32 -19.84
C SER A 198 -20.67 -7.38 -19.69
N SER A 199 -21.80 -7.76 -20.29
CA SER A 199 -23.10 -7.09 -20.16
C SER A 199 -24.11 -8.00 -19.48
N TYR A 200 -25.09 -7.41 -18.80
CA TYR A 200 -26.17 -8.16 -18.13
C TYR A 200 -26.79 -9.21 -19.06
N GLY A 201 -26.88 -10.45 -18.58
CA GLY A 201 -27.42 -11.58 -19.34
C GLY A 201 -26.39 -12.36 -20.17
N ASP A 202 -25.18 -11.84 -20.39
CA ASP A 202 -24.14 -12.53 -21.16
C ASP A 202 -23.07 -13.14 -20.24
N ASN A 203 -23.19 -14.44 -19.97
CA ASN A 203 -22.20 -15.26 -19.23
C ASN A 203 -21.70 -14.62 -17.92
N CYS A 204 -22.53 -13.77 -17.29
CA CYS A 204 -22.15 -13.00 -16.11
C CYS A 204 -21.99 -13.93 -14.91
N VAL A 205 -20.93 -13.69 -14.14
CA VAL A 205 -20.64 -14.43 -12.91
C VAL A 205 -20.72 -13.51 -11.69
N TYR A 206 -20.25 -12.27 -11.81
CA TYR A 206 -20.29 -11.31 -10.72
C TYR A 206 -20.36 -9.88 -11.27
N PHE A 207 -20.56 -8.92 -10.37
CA PHE A 207 -20.55 -7.50 -10.68
C PHE A 207 -19.87 -6.69 -9.60
N ILE A 208 -19.43 -5.50 -10.00
CA ILE A 208 -18.89 -4.48 -9.12
C ILE A 208 -19.65 -3.20 -9.40
N GLU A 209 -20.19 -2.57 -8.37
CA GLU A 209 -20.97 -1.34 -8.48
C GLU A 209 -20.57 -0.36 -7.38
N SER A 210 -20.21 0.87 -7.78
CA SER A 210 -19.99 1.95 -6.83
C SER A 210 -21.29 2.51 -6.29
N GLY A 211 -21.34 2.69 -4.97
CA GLY A 211 -22.31 3.52 -4.28
C GLY A 211 -21.65 4.76 -3.67
N GLU A 212 -22.44 5.56 -2.96
CA GLU A 212 -21.89 6.62 -2.12
C GLU A 212 -21.22 5.98 -0.89
N GLY A 213 -19.92 6.21 -0.71
CA GLY A 213 -19.15 5.73 0.44
C GLY A 213 -18.68 4.28 0.37
N SER A 214 -19.06 3.52 -0.65
CA SER A 214 -18.66 2.12 -0.78
C SER A 214 -18.67 1.59 -2.21
N VAL A 215 -18.05 0.44 -2.40
CA VAL A 215 -18.17 -0.38 -3.61
C VAL A 215 -18.73 -1.75 -3.25
N PHE A 216 -19.75 -2.18 -3.99
CA PHE A 216 -20.40 -3.47 -3.77
C PHE A 216 -19.85 -4.51 -4.73
N VAL A 217 -19.55 -5.70 -4.22
CA VAL A 217 -19.14 -6.87 -5.01
C VAL A 217 -20.20 -7.95 -4.83
N GLY A 218 -20.91 -8.25 -5.91
CA GLY A 218 -22.08 -9.14 -5.89
C GLY A 218 -21.99 -10.29 -6.88
N ARG A 219 -22.67 -11.40 -6.58
CA ARG A 219 -22.78 -12.56 -7.48
C ARG A 219 -23.91 -12.36 -8.48
N TYR A 220 -23.74 -12.90 -9.68
CA TYR A 220 -24.85 -13.04 -10.62
C TYR A 220 -25.83 -14.13 -10.16
N VAL A 221 -26.98 -14.21 -10.81
CA VAL A 221 -28.02 -15.20 -10.47
C VAL A 221 -27.54 -16.63 -10.76
N ASN A 222 -28.00 -17.59 -9.95
CA ASN A 222 -27.76 -19.02 -10.16
C ASN A 222 -26.28 -19.47 -10.28
N ILE A 223 -25.32 -18.73 -9.70
CA ILE A 223 -23.92 -19.17 -9.67
C ILE A 223 -23.75 -20.31 -8.66
N ALA A 224 -22.89 -21.28 -8.97
CA ALA A 224 -22.67 -22.44 -8.10
C ALA A 224 -21.86 -22.08 -6.84
N SER A 225 -22.25 -22.67 -5.70
CA SER A 225 -21.45 -22.68 -4.47
C SER A 225 -20.02 -23.15 -4.72
N GLY A 226 -19.06 -22.57 -4.02
CA GLY A 226 -17.63 -22.83 -4.16
C GLY A 226 -16.97 -22.16 -5.38
N THR A 227 -17.74 -21.42 -6.19
CA THR A 227 -17.17 -20.60 -7.28
C THR A 227 -16.33 -19.49 -6.67
N THR A 228 -15.10 -19.35 -7.14
CA THR A 228 -14.19 -18.28 -6.71
C THR A 228 -14.12 -17.19 -7.76
N ILE A 229 -13.94 -15.95 -7.31
CA ILE A 229 -13.72 -14.79 -8.17
C ILE A 229 -12.46 -14.05 -7.73
N LYS A 230 -11.81 -13.42 -8.69
CA LYS A 230 -10.77 -12.43 -8.47
C LYS A 230 -11.16 -11.16 -9.20
N ALA A 231 -11.80 -10.26 -8.46
CA ALA A 231 -12.16 -8.93 -8.94
C ALA A 231 -10.95 -8.01 -8.77
N HIS A 232 -10.61 -7.28 -9.83
CA HIS A 232 -9.47 -6.39 -9.85
C HIS A 232 -9.87 -5.09 -10.55
N PHE A 233 -9.82 -3.97 -9.85
CA PHE A 233 -10.25 -2.68 -10.38
C PHE A 233 -9.53 -1.53 -9.69
N VAL A 234 -9.47 -0.38 -10.36
CA VAL A 234 -8.81 0.84 -9.90
C VAL A 234 -9.81 1.98 -9.88
N TYR A 235 -9.76 2.85 -8.87
CA TYR A 235 -10.26 4.21 -8.99
C TYR A 235 -9.10 5.15 -9.29
N ALA A 236 -9.22 5.96 -10.34
CA ALA A 236 -8.21 6.93 -10.71
C ALA A 236 -8.82 8.30 -11.03
N MET A 237 -8.08 9.36 -10.73
CA MET A 237 -8.43 10.71 -11.18
C MET A 237 -8.28 10.78 -12.70
N ILE A 238 -9.33 11.22 -13.41
CA ILE A 238 -9.34 11.24 -14.88
C ILE A 238 -8.26 12.16 -15.46
N GLU A 239 -7.97 13.27 -14.79
CA GLU A 239 -6.96 14.23 -15.25
C GLU A 239 -5.52 13.82 -14.88
N ASP A 240 -5.35 12.86 -13.96
CA ASP A 240 -4.05 12.44 -13.44
C ASP A 240 -4.08 10.97 -12.97
N HIS A 241 -3.76 10.06 -13.89
CA HIS A 241 -3.74 8.62 -13.62
C HIS A 241 -2.65 8.21 -12.63
N SER A 242 -1.73 9.10 -12.22
CA SER A 242 -0.80 8.80 -11.12
C SER A 242 -1.47 8.82 -9.75
N ARG A 243 -2.65 9.45 -9.66
CA ARG A 243 -3.48 9.51 -8.45
C ARG A 243 -4.56 8.44 -8.53
N TYR A 244 -4.24 7.26 -8.00
CA TYR A 244 -5.11 6.10 -8.08
C TYR A 244 -5.03 5.20 -6.85
N VAL A 245 -6.06 4.38 -6.66
CA VAL A 245 -6.08 3.28 -5.70
C VAL A 245 -6.67 2.03 -6.36
N GLU A 246 -6.00 0.90 -6.19
CA GLU A 246 -6.26 -0.41 -6.75
C GLU A 246 -6.87 -1.33 -5.70
N PHE A 247 -7.98 -1.98 -6.04
CA PHE A 247 -8.66 -2.97 -5.22
C PHE A 247 -8.49 -4.36 -5.83
N ILE A 248 -7.88 -5.26 -5.06
CA ILE A 248 -7.70 -6.68 -5.41
C ILE A 248 -8.58 -7.50 -4.47
N VAL A 249 -9.72 -7.95 -4.98
CA VAL A 249 -10.76 -8.63 -4.20
C VAL A 249 -10.83 -10.10 -4.58
N SER A 250 -10.63 -10.98 -3.60
CA SER A 250 -10.85 -12.43 -3.73
C SER A 250 -12.16 -12.81 -3.05
N GLY A 251 -13.06 -13.46 -3.80
CA GLY A 251 -14.37 -13.87 -3.30
C GLY A 251 -14.59 -15.37 -3.44
N THR A 252 -15.26 -15.99 -2.46
CA THR A 252 -15.81 -17.35 -2.60
C THR A 252 -17.32 -17.31 -2.40
N MET A 253 -18.07 -17.90 -3.32
CA MET A 253 -19.54 -17.96 -3.24
C MET A 253 -20.01 -19.12 -2.37
N GLU A 254 -20.94 -18.86 -1.46
CA GLU A 254 -21.65 -19.88 -0.68
C GLU A 254 -22.70 -20.64 -1.50
#